data_AF-A0A9W7Y4C1-F1
#
_entry.id   AF-A0A9W7Y4C1-F1
#
_cell.length_a   1.000
_cell.length_b   1.000
_cell.length_c   1.000
_cell.angle_alpha   90.00
_cell.angle_beta   90.00
_cell.angle_gamma   90.00
#
_symmetry.space_group_name_H-M   'P 1'
#
loop_
_entity.id
_entity.type
_entity.pdbx_description
1 polymer ?
#
loop_
_entity_poly.entity_id
_entity_poly.type
_entity_poly.pdbx_seq_one_letter_code
_entity_poly.pdbx_strand_id
1 'polypeptide(L)'
;MALNLTTRSAWNAPAMRSLAARTFSATAASRMASEKPVNSKAFKIYRWNPDKPTEEPRMQEYKLDLNKTGPMVLDALIKIKNEVDSTLTFRRSCREGICGSCAMNIDGRNTLACITHIPKDESSKDMVIYPLPHMFVVKDLVPDMNYFYKQYASIQPWLQRDETPDSNKEIL
;
A
#
# COMPACT_ATOMS: atom_id res chain seq x y z
N MET A 1 54.60 74.65 40.82
CA MET A 1 53.35 74.04 41.32
C MET A 1 52.75 73.21 40.19
N ALA A 2 52.41 71.95 40.48
CA ALA A 2 51.72 70.94 39.63
C ALA A 2 52.52 70.37 38.43
N LEU A 3 53.10 69.16 38.55
CA LEU A 3 52.53 67.81 38.31
C LEU A 3 52.78 67.37 36.84
N ASN A 4 53.82 66.59 36.55
CA ASN A 4 53.98 65.13 36.69
C ASN A 4 53.53 64.34 35.44
N LEU A 5 54.50 63.57 34.90
CA LEU A 5 54.38 62.21 34.30
C LEU A 5 53.43 62.06 33.07
N THR A 6 53.69 61.31 32.00
CA THR A 6 54.69 60.30 31.65
C THR A 6 54.54 60.00 30.15
N THR A 7 55.62 59.49 29.59
CA THR A 7 55.80 58.85 28.27
C THR A 7 54.78 57.77 27.89
N ARG A 8 54.49 57.66 26.57
CA ARG A 8 54.31 56.41 25.76
C ARG A 8 53.87 56.79 24.34
N SER A 9 54.76 56.69 23.35
CA SER A 9 55.07 55.52 22.50
C SER A 9 54.25 55.52 21.20
N ALA A 10 54.97 55.72 20.09
CA ALA A 10 54.51 55.75 18.71
C ALA A 10 53.83 54.45 18.27
N TRP A 11 52.64 54.54 17.68
CA TRP A 11 51.99 53.43 16.98
C TRP A 11 51.53 53.86 15.58
N ASN A 12 52.05 53.13 14.60
CA ASN A 12 51.83 53.24 13.16
C ASN A 12 50.36 52.97 12.76
N ALA A 13 49.92 53.63 11.69
CA ALA A 13 48.67 53.34 10.98
C ALA A 13 48.72 51.97 10.26
N PRO A 14 47.57 51.29 10.10
CA PRO A 14 47.40 50.32 9.03
C PRO A 14 46.37 50.77 7.98
N ALA A 15 46.68 50.40 6.74
CA ALA A 15 45.96 50.68 5.52
C ALA A 15 44.55 50.05 5.47
N MET A 16 43.60 50.78 4.86
CA MET A 16 42.31 50.25 4.43
C MET A 16 42.52 49.10 3.43
N ARG A 17 42.26 47.87 3.88
CA ARG A 17 42.16 46.71 3.01
C ARG A 17 40.77 46.68 2.37
N SER A 18 40.73 46.82 1.05
CA SER A 18 39.57 46.57 0.21
C SER A 18 39.01 45.16 0.46
N LEU A 19 37.76 45.06 0.92
CA LEU A 19 37.02 43.80 0.94
C LEU A 19 36.61 43.45 -0.50
N ALA A 20 37.33 42.53 -1.12
CA ALA A 20 36.85 41.84 -2.31
C ALA A 20 35.64 40.98 -1.92
N ALA A 21 34.46 41.31 -2.47
CA ALA A 21 33.26 40.51 -2.32
C ALA A 21 33.49 39.12 -2.93
N ARG A 22 33.51 38.09 -2.08
CA ARG A 22 33.48 36.69 -2.53
C ARG A 22 32.06 36.39 -3.01
N THR A 23 31.86 36.42 -4.32
CA THR A 23 30.68 35.80 -4.95
C THR A 23 30.78 34.30 -4.75
N PHE A 24 29.99 33.76 -3.82
CA PHE A 24 29.74 32.33 -3.75
C PHE A 24 28.94 31.93 -4.99
N SER A 25 29.62 31.33 -5.96
CA SER A 25 28.97 30.68 -7.09
C SER A 25 28.29 29.42 -6.56
N ALA A 26 27.01 29.53 -6.23
CA ALA A 26 26.16 28.39 -5.93
C ALA A 26 25.88 27.65 -7.24
N THR A 27 26.76 26.72 -7.62
CA THR A 27 26.40 25.67 -8.56
C THR A 27 25.33 24.81 -7.89
N ALA A 28 24.07 25.11 -8.21
CA ALA A 28 22.95 24.22 -7.98
C ALA A 28 23.18 22.94 -8.79
N ALA A 29 23.93 22.00 -8.21
CA ALA A 29 24.01 20.65 -8.70
C ALA A 29 22.62 20.04 -8.56
N SER A 30 21.86 20.09 -9.65
CA SER A 30 20.63 19.31 -9.81
C SER A 30 20.97 17.86 -9.51
N ARG A 31 20.60 17.38 -8.33
CA ARG A 31 20.53 15.95 -8.05
C ARG A 31 19.39 15.42 -8.91
N MET A 32 19.71 15.03 -10.14
CA MET A 32 18.85 14.12 -10.90
C MET A 32 18.70 12.88 -10.02
N ALA A 33 17.49 12.64 -9.54
CA ALA A 33 17.16 11.39 -8.87
C ALA A 33 17.48 10.27 -9.87
N SER A 34 18.48 9.46 -9.55
CA SER A 34 18.76 8.21 -10.25
C SER A 34 17.48 7.37 -10.20
N GLU A 35 16.82 7.22 -11.35
CA GLU A 35 15.66 6.32 -11.46
C GLU A 35 16.15 4.90 -11.21
N LYS A 36 15.62 4.26 -10.16
CA LYS A 36 15.89 2.85 -9.89
C LYS A 36 15.49 2.02 -11.12
N PRO A 37 16.25 0.95 -11.45
CA PRO A 37 15.90 0.08 -12.56
C PRO A 37 14.47 -0.46 -12.39
N VAL A 38 13.69 -0.44 -13.47
CA VAL A 38 12.28 -0.85 -13.48
C VAL A 38 12.19 -2.34 -13.13
N ASN A 39 11.62 -2.66 -11.96
CA ASN A 39 11.36 -4.04 -11.57
C ASN A 39 9.90 -4.37 -11.91
N SER A 40 9.66 -4.88 -13.12
CA SER A 40 8.31 -5.20 -13.58
C SER A 40 7.89 -6.61 -13.21
N LYS A 41 6.65 -6.78 -12.72
CA LYS A 41 6.06 -8.08 -12.43
C LYS A 41 4.68 -8.21 -13.05
N ALA A 42 4.37 -9.40 -13.58
CA ALA A 42 3.08 -9.71 -14.17
C ALA A 42 2.10 -10.32 -13.16
N PHE A 43 0.86 -9.85 -13.20
CA PHE A 43 -0.27 -10.33 -12.43
C PHE A 43 -1.34 -10.86 -13.39
N LYS A 44 -1.64 -12.15 -13.31
CA LYS A 44 -2.69 -12.82 -14.11
C LYS A 44 -3.94 -12.92 -13.26
N ILE A 45 -4.96 -12.14 -13.60
CA ILE A 45 -6.17 -11.97 -12.80
C ILE A 45 -7.36 -12.56 -13.55
N TYR A 46 -8.16 -13.36 -12.84
CA TYR A 46 -9.44 -13.85 -13.33
C TYR A 46 -10.43 -12.70 -13.58
N ARG A 47 -11.02 -12.68 -14.78
CA ARG A 47 -12.00 -11.69 -15.22
C ARG A 47 -13.28 -12.37 -15.69
N TRP A 48 -14.41 -11.86 -15.20
CA TRP A 48 -15.73 -12.25 -15.68
C TRP A 48 -16.72 -11.12 -15.41
N ASN A 49 -17.56 -10.80 -16.38
CA ASN A 49 -18.52 -9.70 -16.29
C ASN A 49 -19.96 -10.19 -16.45
N PRO A 50 -20.83 -10.07 -15.42
CA PRO A 50 -22.22 -10.52 -15.50
C PRO A 50 -23.04 -9.76 -16.54
N ASP A 51 -22.65 -8.52 -16.87
CA ASP A 51 -23.35 -7.67 -17.86
C ASP A 51 -23.17 -8.20 -19.30
N LYS A 52 -22.21 -9.11 -19.51
CA LYS A 52 -21.92 -9.74 -20.79
C LYS A 52 -21.84 -11.26 -20.61
N PRO A 53 -22.97 -11.94 -20.37
CA PRO A 53 -22.99 -13.34 -19.97
C PRO A 53 -22.47 -14.31 -21.05
N THR A 54 -22.38 -13.85 -22.31
CA THR A 54 -21.82 -14.63 -23.43
C THR A 54 -20.29 -14.67 -23.42
N GLU A 55 -19.62 -13.78 -22.67
CA GLU A 55 -18.16 -13.77 -22.55
C GLU A 55 -17.73 -14.83 -21.51
N GLU A 56 -16.94 -15.80 -21.96
CA GLU A 56 -16.35 -16.80 -21.08
C GLU A 56 -15.35 -16.15 -20.11
N PRO A 57 -15.20 -16.71 -18.88
CA PRO A 57 -14.17 -16.26 -17.97
C PRO A 57 -12.78 -16.34 -18.59
N ARG A 58 -11.97 -15.31 -18.36
CA ARG A 58 -10.63 -15.21 -18.94
C ARG A 58 -9.59 -14.77 -17.92
N MET A 59 -8.34 -15.08 -18.20
CA MET A 59 -7.21 -14.56 -17.46
C MET A 59 -6.67 -13.31 -18.17
N GLN A 60 -6.61 -12.19 -17.46
CA GLN A 60 -6.02 -10.95 -17.95
C GLN A 60 -4.69 -10.69 -17.26
N GLU A 61 -3.67 -10.37 -18.05
CA GLU A 61 -2.34 -10.05 -17.54
C GLU A 61 -2.17 -8.53 -17.38
N TYR A 62 -1.63 -8.13 -16.23
CA TYR A 62 -1.25 -6.76 -15.93
C TYR A 62 0.21 -6.71 -15.49
N LYS A 63 1.01 -5.87 -16.13
CA LYS A 63 2.41 -5.66 -15.76
C LYS A 63 2.53 -4.40 -14.92
N LEU A 64 3.10 -4.51 -13.72
CA LEU A 64 3.29 -3.38 -12.81
C LEU A 64 4.77 -3.25 -12.42
N ASP A 65 5.21 -2.01 -12.25
CA ASP A 65 6.50 -1.68 -11.64
C ASP A 65 6.42 -1.80 -10.11
N LEU A 66 7.15 -2.75 -9.54
CA LEU A 66 7.20 -3.02 -8.11
C LEU A 66 7.87 -1.88 -7.32
N ASN A 67 8.69 -1.04 -7.95
CA ASN A 67 9.26 0.13 -7.27
C ASN A 67 8.20 1.20 -6.96
N LYS A 68 7.11 1.22 -7.73
CA LYS A 68 5.99 2.17 -7.63
C LYS A 68 4.72 1.52 -7.06
N THR A 69 4.85 0.34 -6.47
CA THR A 69 3.75 -0.46 -5.92
C THR A 69 4.05 -0.78 -4.46
N GLY A 70 3.01 -0.82 -3.63
CA GLY A 70 3.14 -1.28 -2.24
C GLY A 70 3.57 -2.75 -2.16
N PRO A 71 4.01 -3.22 -0.98
CA PRO A 71 4.56 -4.56 -0.82
C PRO A 71 3.51 -5.67 -0.88
N MET A 72 2.21 -5.36 -0.75
CA MET A 72 1.13 -6.34 -0.65
C MET A 72 0.38 -6.50 -1.97
N VAL A 73 -0.17 -7.69 -2.22
CA VAL A 73 -0.96 -7.97 -3.44
C VAL A 73 -2.17 -7.02 -3.55
N LEU A 74 -2.79 -6.64 -2.43
CA LEU A 74 -3.88 -5.65 -2.44
C LEU A 74 -3.42 -4.29 -3.01
N ASP A 75 -2.19 -3.87 -2.74
CA ASP A 75 -1.65 -2.60 -3.26
C ASP A 75 -1.53 -2.66 -4.78
N ALA A 76 -1.09 -3.80 -5.32
CA ALA A 76 -1.05 -4.05 -6.76
C ALA A 76 -2.44 -4.04 -7.39
N LEU A 77 -3.44 -4.69 -6.77
CA LEU A 77 -4.82 -4.68 -7.27
C LEU A 77 -5.43 -3.27 -7.28
N ILE A 78 -5.17 -2.48 -6.24
CA ILE A 78 -5.61 -1.08 -6.16
C ILE A 78 -4.92 -0.25 -7.24
N LYS A 79 -3.61 -0.43 -7.43
CA LYS A 79 -2.84 0.27 -8.46
C LYS A 79 -3.36 -0.05 -9.86
N ILE A 80 -3.58 -1.33 -10.17
CA ILE A 80 -4.19 -1.75 -11.44
C ILE A 80 -5.54 -1.05 -11.62
N LYS A 81 -6.41 -1.08 -10.60
CA LYS A 81 -7.72 -0.45 -10.70
C LYS A 81 -7.65 1.07 -10.91
N ASN A 82 -6.72 1.75 -10.26
CA ASN A 82 -6.66 3.20 -10.30
C ASN A 82 -5.96 3.74 -11.56
N GLU A 83 -4.92 3.05 -12.03
CA GLU A 83 -4.02 3.58 -13.06
C GLU A 83 -4.14 2.87 -14.41
N VAL A 84 -4.61 1.60 -14.44
CA VAL A 84 -4.57 0.76 -15.64
C VAL A 84 -5.97 0.36 -16.13
N ASP A 85 -6.79 -0.20 -15.25
CA ASP A 85 -8.11 -0.74 -15.59
C ASP A 85 -9.10 -0.56 -14.43
N SER A 86 -9.88 0.51 -14.49
CA SER A 86 -10.90 0.83 -13.49
C SER A 86 -12.08 -0.13 -13.45
N THR A 87 -12.21 -1.03 -14.44
CA THR A 87 -13.28 -2.04 -14.46
C THR A 87 -13.00 -3.23 -13.54
N LEU A 88 -11.75 -3.45 -13.14
CA LEU A 88 -11.35 -4.54 -12.24
C LEU A 88 -12.11 -4.44 -10.91
N THR A 89 -12.81 -5.50 -10.52
CA THR A 89 -13.67 -5.52 -9.34
C THR A 89 -13.20 -6.54 -8.29
N PHE A 90 -13.07 -6.10 -7.04
CA PHE A 90 -12.72 -6.92 -5.88
C PHE A 90 -13.21 -6.28 -4.59
N ARG A 91 -13.35 -7.07 -3.51
CA ARG A 91 -13.73 -6.58 -2.17
C ARG A 91 -12.50 -6.23 -1.34
N ARG A 92 -12.57 -5.11 -0.61
CA ARG A 92 -11.54 -4.65 0.34
C ARG A 92 -12.13 -3.68 1.35
N SER A 93 -11.59 -3.64 2.57
CA SER A 93 -11.96 -2.65 3.59
C SER A 93 -10.75 -2.26 4.46
N CYS A 94 -10.43 -3.02 5.52
CA CYS A 94 -9.43 -2.66 6.55
C CYS A 94 -8.00 -2.40 6.03
N ARG A 95 -7.44 -3.35 5.27
CA ARG A 95 -6.04 -3.45 4.80
C ARG A 95 -5.02 -4.01 5.81
N GLU A 96 -5.43 -4.38 7.01
CA GLU A 96 -4.57 -5.06 8.00
C GLU A 96 -4.96 -6.52 8.29
N GLY A 97 -5.86 -7.10 7.49
CA GLY A 97 -6.21 -8.52 7.58
C GLY A 97 -7.31 -8.86 8.59
N ILE A 98 -7.90 -7.89 9.29
CA ILE A 98 -8.89 -8.17 10.34
C ILE A 98 -10.30 -8.45 9.81
N CYS A 99 -10.74 -7.78 8.74
CA CYS A 99 -12.13 -7.87 8.27
C CYS A 99 -12.45 -9.07 7.36
N GLY A 100 -11.44 -9.78 6.86
CA GLY A 100 -11.61 -10.90 5.92
C GLY A 100 -12.13 -10.54 4.50
N SER A 101 -12.42 -9.27 4.19
CA SER A 101 -13.10 -8.90 2.93
C SER A 101 -12.31 -9.18 1.65
N CYS A 102 -10.97 -9.21 1.70
CA CYS A 102 -10.10 -9.40 0.53
C CYS A 102 -9.60 -10.85 0.40
N ALA A 103 -10.40 -11.82 0.86
CA ALA A 103 -10.12 -13.23 0.68
C ALA A 103 -10.22 -13.63 -0.80
N MET A 104 -9.15 -14.23 -1.32
CA MET A 104 -9.05 -14.70 -2.69
C MET A 104 -7.98 -15.79 -2.80
N ASN A 105 -7.88 -16.44 -3.95
CA ASN A 105 -6.83 -17.41 -4.21
C ASN A 105 -5.66 -16.71 -4.91
N ILE A 106 -4.47 -16.77 -4.30
CA ILE A 106 -3.23 -16.19 -4.81
C ILE A 106 -2.21 -17.32 -4.92
N ASP A 107 -1.72 -17.57 -6.13
CA ASP A 107 -0.75 -18.64 -6.45
C ASP A 107 -1.19 -20.02 -5.94
N GLY A 108 -2.49 -20.32 -6.07
CA GLY A 108 -3.08 -21.58 -5.65
C GLY A 108 -3.45 -21.66 -4.17
N ARG A 109 -3.11 -20.64 -3.36
CA ARG A 109 -3.42 -20.61 -1.92
C ARG A 109 -4.50 -19.59 -1.59
N ASN A 110 -5.47 -19.98 -0.77
CA ASN A 110 -6.49 -19.08 -0.25
C ASN A 110 -5.88 -18.22 0.85
N THR A 111 -5.87 -16.91 0.66
CA THR A 111 -5.25 -15.95 1.58
C THR A 111 -5.94 -14.60 1.48
N LEU A 112 -5.55 -13.66 2.35
CA LEU A 112 -6.00 -12.27 2.30
C LEU A 112 -4.99 -11.45 1.49
N ALA A 113 -5.46 -10.79 0.43
CA ALA A 113 -4.58 -10.01 -0.44
C ALA A 113 -3.82 -8.89 0.28
N CYS A 114 -4.40 -8.33 1.36
CA CYS A 114 -3.81 -7.23 2.13
C CYS A 114 -2.62 -7.60 3.00
N ILE A 115 -2.41 -8.88 3.31
CA ILE A 115 -1.28 -9.37 4.11
C ILE A 115 -0.39 -10.32 3.32
N THR A 116 -0.72 -10.54 2.04
CA THR A 116 0.06 -11.39 1.15
C THR A 116 1.12 -10.54 0.46
N HIS A 117 2.38 -10.82 0.78
CA HIS A 117 3.52 -10.12 0.20
C HIS A 117 3.72 -10.48 -1.27
N ILE A 118 4.13 -9.50 -2.06
CA ILE A 118 4.63 -9.68 -3.42
C ILE A 118 6.13 -10.01 -3.33
N PRO A 119 6.58 -11.19 -3.80
CA PRO A 119 8.00 -11.48 -3.90
C PRO A 119 8.69 -10.46 -4.83
N LYS A 120 9.81 -9.88 -4.37
CA LYS A 120 10.55 -8.83 -5.13
C LYS A 120 11.62 -9.39 -6.05
N ASP A 121 11.91 -10.68 -5.95
CA ASP A 121 12.95 -11.33 -6.76
C ASP A 121 12.54 -11.35 -8.23
N GLU A 122 13.44 -10.93 -9.12
CA GLU A 122 13.18 -10.87 -10.58
C GLU A 122 12.95 -12.27 -11.19
N SER A 123 13.44 -13.32 -10.54
CA SER A 123 13.20 -14.72 -10.94
C SER A 123 11.85 -15.26 -10.46
N SER A 124 11.10 -14.49 -9.67
CA SER A 124 9.78 -14.88 -9.20
C SER A 124 8.82 -15.07 -10.37
N LYS A 125 8.11 -16.19 -10.35
CA LYS A 125 6.98 -16.47 -11.24
C LYS A 125 5.92 -15.35 -11.20
N ASP A 126 5.22 -15.18 -12.31
CA ASP A 126 4.00 -14.38 -12.42
C ASP A 126 3.01 -14.77 -11.31
N MET A 127 2.34 -13.77 -10.72
CA MET A 127 1.34 -14.03 -9.69
C MET A 127 -0.01 -14.30 -10.34
N VAL A 128 -0.64 -15.39 -9.94
CA VAL A 128 -1.94 -15.81 -10.47
C VAL A 128 -3.00 -15.59 -9.40
N ILE A 129 -4.05 -14.84 -9.74
CA ILE A 129 -5.10 -14.43 -8.81
C ILE A 129 -6.45 -14.89 -9.32
N TYR A 130 -7.13 -15.70 -8.50
CA TYR A 130 -8.47 -16.21 -8.73
C TYR A 130 -9.41 -15.79 -7.58
N PRO A 131 -10.73 -15.78 -7.80
CA PRO A 131 -11.69 -15.73 -6.70
C PRO A 131 -11.54 -16.95 -5.78
N LEU A 132 -12.22 -16.94 -4.64
CA LEU A 132 -12.29 -18.11 -3.77
C LEU A 132 -12.78 -19.34 -4.55
N PRO A 133 -12.12 -20.50 -4.42
CA PRO A 133 -12.41 -21.67 -5.22
C PRO A 133 -13.79 -22.23 -4.89
N HIS A 134 -14.44 -22.83 -5.90
CA HIS A 134 -15.73 -23.50 -5.78
C HIS A 134 -16.86 -22.62 -5.24
N MET A 135 -16.80 -21.31 -5.50
CA MET A 135 -17.89 -20.38 -5.21
C MET A 135 -18.41 -19.75 -6.50
N PHE A 136 -19.70 -19.41 -6.52
CA PHE A 136 -20.29 -18.68 -7.64
C PHE A 136 -19.68 -17.28 -7.69
N VAL A 137 -19.22 -16.87 -8.86
CA VAL A 137 -18.62 -15.55 -9.07
C VAL A 137 -19.71 -14.57 -9.47
N VAL A 138 -19.77 -13.42 -8.78
CA VAL A 138 -20.71 -12.32 -9.10
C VAL A 138 -20.09 -11.39 -10.14
N LYS A 139 -18.80 -11.06 -10.00
CA LYS A 139 -18.01 -10.28 -10.98
C LYS A 139 -16.54 -10.36 -10.62
N ASP A 140 -15.67 -10.63 -11.60
CA ASP A 140 -14.21 -10.70 -11.43
C ASP A 140 -13.79 -11.51 -10.18
N LEU A 141 -13.22 -10.87 -9.16
CA LEU A 141 -12.73 -11.49 -7.93
C LEU A 141 -13.77 -11.48 -6.78
N VAL A 142 -15.04 -11.18 -7.07
CA VAL A 142 -16.11 -11.08 -6.08
C VAL A 142 -16.96 -12.35 -6.11
N PRO A 143 -16.80 -13.26 -5.13
CA PRO A 143 -17.67 -14.42 -4.99
C PRO A 143 -18.99 -14.05 -4.28
N ASP A 144 -20.01 -14.87 -4.49
CA ASP A 144 -21.23 -14.85 -3.69
C ASP A 144 -20.97 -15.51 -2.32
N MET A 145 -21.24 -14.75 -1.25
CA MET A 145 -21.06 -15.18 0.14
C MET A 145 -22.39 -15.52 0.84
N ASN A 146 -23.52 -15.41 0.14
CA ASN A 146 -24.84 -15.60 0.74
C ASN A 146 -25.00 -16.99 1.36
N TYR A 147 -24.53 -18.03 0.67
CA TYR A 147 -24.61 -19.40 1.19
C TYR A 147 -23.75 -19.59 2.44
N PHE A 148 -22.53 -19.05 2.44
CA PHE A 148 -21.64 -19.08 3.60
C PHE A 148 -22.29 -18.43 4.84
N TYR A 149 -22.91 -17.26 4.67
CA TYR A 149 -23.58 -16.59 5.79
C TYR A 149 -24.84 -17.32 6.27
N LYS A 150 -25.59 -17.97 5.37
CA LYS A 150 -26.74 -18.79 5.77
C LYS A 150 -26.33 -19.97 6.65
N GLN A 151 -25.23 -20.64 6.32
CA GLN A 151 -24.68 -21.72 7.15
C GLN A 151 -24.20 -21.22 8.51
N TYR A 152 -23.57 -20.05 8.56
CA TYR A 152 -23.18 -19.44 9.83
C TYR A 152 -24.39 -19.07 10.70
N ALA A 153 -25.47 -18.56 10.10
CA ALA A 153 -26.69 -18.24 10.83
C ALA A 153 -27.42 -19.49 11.37
N SER A 154 -27.34 -20.64 10.67
CA SER A 154 -28.07 -21.86 11.08
C SER A 154 -27.57 -22.48 12.37
N ILE A 155 -26.32 -22.23 12.77
CA ILE A 155 -25.77 -22.71 14.04
C ILE A 155 -26.13 -21.81 15.24
N GLN A 156 -26.89 -20.74 15.00
CA GLN A 156 -27.31 -19.79 16.02
C GLN A 156 -26.16 -19.30 16.92
N PRO A 157 -25.16 -18.59 16.36
CA PRO A 157 -23.88 -18.31 17.04
C PRO A 157 -24.00 -17.15 18.05
N TRP A 158 -24.88 -17.30 19.03
CA TRP A 158 -25.12 -16.39 20.14
C TRP A 158 -25.34 -17.18 21.43
N LEU A 159 -25.25 -16.50 22.56
CA LEU A 159 -25.48 -17.12 23.86
C LEU A 159 -26.96 -17.50 24.01
N GLN A 160 -27.22 -18.79 24.22
CA GLN A 160 -28.55 -19.31 24.52
C GLN A 160 -28.63 -19.63 26.02
N ARG A 161 -29.69 -19.15 26.68
CA ARG A 161 -29.95 -19.41 28.10
C ARG A 161 -31.37 -19.90 28.25
N ASP A 162 -31.55 -20.89 29.11
CA ASP A 162 -32.87 -21.43 29.44
C ASP A 162 -33.70 -20.45 30.29
N GLU A 163 -33.04 -19.65 31.12
CA GLU A 163 -33.67 -18.70 32.04
C GLU A 163 -33.44 -17.24 31.62
N THR A 164 -34.49 -16.41 31.72
CA THR A 164 -34.38 -14.96 31.54
C THR A 164 -33.72 -14.32 32.75
N PRO A 165 -32.61 -13.58 32.60
CA PRO A 165 -31.96 -12.91 33.71
C PRO A 165 -32.88 -11.86 34.34
N ASP A 166 -32.82 -11.76 35.66
CA ASP A 166 -33.49 -10.70 36.41
C ASP A 166 -32.92 -9.34 35.96
N SER A 167 -33.80 -8.41 35.54
CA SER A 167 -33.44 -7.23 34.72
C SER A 167 -32.40 -6.28 35.32
N ASN A 168 -32.03 -6.46 36.59
CA ASN A 168 -31.16 -5.58 37.36
C ASN A 168 -29.83 -6.22 37.82
N LYS A 169 -29.41 -7.35 37.26
CA LYS A 169 -28.09 -7.92 37.57
C LYS A 169 -27.20 -7.86 36.34
N GLU A 170 -26.02 -7.24 36.50
CA GLU A 170 -24.96 -7.37 35.51
C GLU A 170 -24.61 -8.84 35.34
N ILE A 171 -24.61 -9.26 34.08
CA ILE A 171 -24.33 -10.62 33.69
C ILE A 171 -22.85 -10.64 33.31
N LEU A 172 -22.00 -10.99 34.28
CA LEU A 172 -20.59 -11.34 34.03
C LEU A 172 -20.50 -12.72 33.38
#